data_AF-A0A061NU47-F1
#
_entry.id   AF-A0A061NU47-F1
#
_cell.length_a   1.000
_cell.length_b   1.000
_cell.length_c   1.000
_cell.angle_alpha   90.00
_cell.angle_beta   90.00
_cell.angle_gamma   90.00
#
_symmetry.space_group_name_H-M   'P 1'
#
loop_
_entity.id
_entity.type
_entity.pdbx_description
1 polymer ?
#
loop_
_entity_poly.entity_id
_entity_poly.type
_entity_poly.pdbx_seq_one_letter_code
_entity_poly.pdbx_strand_id
1 'polypeptide(L)'
;MRKTDYMASLESKLSNLPKEERLEFIADYEEHFTIGLANGRTEDEIAESLGKPDKVAKEIVAQYNLEVAHNHPSMKTILRASFAAISLSMFNLIFVLGPFVAIMVIPISLAIVSIALILSPLLLLIQEGFSSAFWIQSFLLIGYVGLGMILTVGSLKLLQLCYALIIRYLNFNLNIVRGGQA
;
A
#
# COMPACT_ATOMS: atom_id res chain seq x y z
N MET A 1 -46.86 -24.48 15.96
CA MET A 1 -47.27 -23.88 14.67
C MET A 1 -46.97 -24.89 13.57
N ARG A 2 -47.92 -25.12 12.65
CA ARG A 2 -47.73 -26.08 11.55
C ARG A 2 -46.70 -25.59 10.55
N LYS A 3 -46.06 -26.52 9.83
CA LYS A 3 -45.03 -26.23 8.82
C LYS A 3 -45.49 -25.19 7.80
N THR A 4 -46.71 -25.37 7.27
CA THR A 4 -47.29 -24.47 6.26
C THR A 4 -47.38 -23.02 6.74
N ASP A 5 -47.78 -22.84 7.99
CA ASP A 5 -47.96 -21.52 8.61
C ASP A 5 -46.60 -20.87 8.90
N TYR A 6 -45.60 -21.68 9.29
CA TYR A 6 -44.21 -21.24 9.47
C TYR A 6 -43.63 -20.71 8.15
N MET A 7 -43.69 -21.52 7.10
CA MET A 7 -43.07 -21.22 5.80
C MET A 7 -43.72 -19.99 5.15
N ALA A 8 -45.04 -19.89 5.17
CA ALA A 8 -45.74 -18.72 4.64
C ALA A 8 -45.36 -17.44 5.39
N SER A 9 -45.18 -17.52 6.71
CA SER A 9 -44.74 -16.37 7.52
C SER A 9 -43.30 -15.97 7.21
N LEU A 10 -42.40 -16.95 7.10
CA LEU A 10 -40.99 -16.72 6.78
C LEU A 10 -40.84 -16.11 5.38
N GLU A 11 -41.50 -16.67 4.37
CA GLU A 11 -41.44 -16.19 2.97
C GLU A 11 -41.94 -14.75 2.84
N SER A 12 -43.07 -14.43 3.49
CA SER A 12 -43.61 -13.07 3.51
C SER A 12 -42.62 -12.05 4.10
N LYS A 13 -41.90 -12.44 5.16
CA LYS A 13 -40.92 -11.58 5.84
C LYS A 13 -39.61 -11.43 5.08
N LEU A 14 -39.27 -12.40 4.25
CA LEU A 14 -38.10 -12.36 3.36
C LEU A 14 -38.40 -11.67 2.01
N SER A 15 -39.58 -11.10 1.82
CA SER A 15 -40.01 -10.47 0.56
C SER A 15 -39.08 -9.36 0.03
N ASN A 16 -38.32 -8.71 0.91
CA ASN A 16 -37.35 -7.67 0.57
C ASN A 16 -36.03 -8.21 -0.01
N LEU A 17 -35.78 -9.51 0.06
CA LEU A 17 -34.62 -10.15 -0.56
C LEU A 17 -34.87 -10.44 -2.05
N PRO A 18 -33.81 -10.53 -2.87
CA PRO A 18 -33.91 -11.05 -4.23
C PRO A 18 -34.63 -12.40 -4.27
N LYS A 19 -35.36 -12.66 -5.35
CA LYS A 19 -36.20 -13.87 -5.46
C LYS A 19 -35.39 -15.16 -5.34
N GLU A 20 -34.21 -15.21 -5.93
CA GLU A 20 -33.33 -16.39 -5.93
C GLU A 20 -32.85 -16.70 -4.52
N GLU A 21 -32.24 -15.72 -3.83
CA GLU A 21 -31.81 -15.81 -2.44
C GLU A 21 -32.96 -16.21 -1.49
N ARG A 22 -34.14 -15.58 -1.66
CA ARG A 22 -35.31 -15.92 -0.86
C ARG A 22 -35.71 -17.39 -1.03
N LEU A 23 -35.69 -17.91 -2.25
CA LEU A 23 -36.07 -19.31 -2.51
C LEU A 23 -35.05 -20.28 -1.90
N GLU A 24 -33.77 -19.94 -1.91
CA GLU A 24 -32.71 -20.73 -1.28
C GLU A 24 -32.91 -20.82 0.24
N PHE A 25 -33.08 -19.68 0.93
CA PHE A 25 -33.37 -19.68 2.37
C PHE A 25 -34.66 -20.43 2.73
N ILE A 26 -35.69 -20.38 1.89
CA ILE A 26 -36.92 -21.14 2.11
C ILE A 26 -36.68 -22.64 1.93
N ALA A 27 -35.91 -23.05 0.91
CA ALA A 27 -35.59 -24.45 0.66
C ALA A 27 -34.81 -25.08 1.84
N ASP A 28 -33.84 -24.36 2.40
CA ASP A 28 -33.06 -24.81 3.57
C ASP A 28 -33.96 -25.09 4.78
N TYR A 29 -34.92 -24.19 5.03
CA TYR A 29 -35.86 -24.35 6.13
C TYR A 29 -36.90 -25.45 5.86
N GLU A 30 -37.29 -25.68 4.61
CA GLU A 30 -38.11 -26.84 4.24
C GLU A 30 -37.38 -28.17 4.47
N GLU A 31 -36.08 -28.21 4.19
CA GLU A 31 -35.23 -29.37 4.45
C GLU A 31 -35.14 -29.65 5.95
N HIS A 32 -34.97 -28.62 6.78
CA HIS A 32 -34.98 -28.74 8.24
C HIS A 32 -36.27 -29.39 8.78
N PHE A 33 -37.43 -28.98 8.27
CA PHE A 33 -38.70 -29.61 8.65
C PHE A 33 -38.78 -31.06 8.17
N THR A 34 -38.29 -31.35 6.97
CA THR A 34 -38.28 -32.70 6.40
C THR A 34 -37.41 -33.66 7.22
N ILE A 35 -36.20 -33.23 7.59
CA ILE A 35 -35.29 -33.99 8.46
C ILE A 35 -35.88 -34.18 9.87
N GLY A 36 -36.49 -33.14 10.44
CA GLY A 36 -37.11 -33.22 11.76
C GLY A 36 -38.25 -34.24 11.81
N LEU A 37 -39.11 -34.25 10.78
CA LEU A 37 -40.22 -35.20 10.66
C LEU A 37 -39.70 -36.64 10.45
N ALA A 38 -38.67 -36.82 9.63
CA ALA A 38 -38.03 -38.14 9.43
C ALA A 38 -37.43 -38.71 10.73
N ASN A 39 -36.99 -37.84 11.63
CA ASN A 39 -36.49 -38.21 12.97
C ASN A 39 -37.60 -38.40 14.02
N GLY A 40 -38.87 -38.41 13.62
CA GLY A 40 -40.01 -38.65 14.50
C GLY A 40 -40.41 -37.46 15.37
N ARG A 41 -39.89 -36.26 15.10
CA ARG A 41 -40.30 -35.02 15.79
C ARG A 41 -41.60 -34.49 15.19
N THR A 42 -42.42 -33.84 15.99
CA THR A 42 -43.63 -33.17 15.52
C THR A 42 -43.32 -31.82 14.87
N GLU A 43 -44.19 -31.33 13.98
CA GLU A 43 -44.02 -30.00 13.36
C GLU A 43 -43.90 -28.87 14.40
N ASP A 44 -44.63 -28.98 15.50
CA ASP A 44 -44.62 -27.99 16.58
C ASP A 44 -43.26 -27.95 17.29
N GLU A 45 -42.67 -29.10 17.59
CA GLU A 45 -41.34 -29.20 18.21
C GLU A 45 -40.23 -28.66 17.29
N ILE A 46 -40.36 -28.89 15.98
CA ILE A 46 -39.41 -28.37 14.99
C ILE A 46 -39.53 -26.85 14.90
N ALA A 47 -40.75 -26.32 14.77
CA ALA A 47 -41.01 -24.87 14.75
C ALA A 47 -40.52 -24.17 16.02
N GLU A 48 -40.66 -24.80 17.19
CA GLU A 48 -40.14 -24.28 18.46
C GLU A 48 -38.61 -24.26 18.46
N SER A 49 -37.96 -25.31 17.94
CA SER A 49 -36.49 -25.39 17.84
C SER A 49 -35.88 -24.38 16.88
N LEU A 50 -36.57 -24.06 15.78
CA LEU A 50 -36.15 -23.04 14.81
C LEU A 50 -36.42 -21.61 15.31
N GLY A 51 -37.27 -21.46 16.33
CA GLY A 51 -37.68 -20.16 16.87
C GLY A 51 -38.71 -19.44 16.00
N LYS A 52 -39.07 -18.22 16.43
CA LYS A 52 -40.13 -17.44 15.76
C LYS A 52 -39.67 -16.98 14.38
N PRO A 53 -40.48 -17.15 13.30
CA PRO A 53 -40.12 -16.75 11.94
C PRO A 53 -39.74 -15.27 11.82
N ASP A 54 -40.30 -14.40 12.66
CA ASP A 54 -39.91 -12.98 12.80
C ASP A 54 -38.44 -12.75 13.14
N LYS A 55 -37.90 -13.56 14.05
CA LYS A 55 -36.51 -13.42 14.51
C LYS A 55 -35.57 -13.98 13.45
N VAL A 56 -35.88 -15.17 12.95
CA VAL A 56 -35.15 -15.84 11.89
C VAL A 56 -35.04 -14.94 10.65
N ALA A 57 -36.15 -14.37 10.18
CA ALA A 57 -36.13 -13.48 9.02
C ALA A 57 -35.25 -12.25 9.23
N LYS A 58 -35.22 -11.67 10.44
CA LYS A 58 -34.34 -10.54 10.75
C LYS A 58 -32.87 -10.93 10.75
N GLU A 59 -32.54 -12.12 11.24
CA GLU A 59 -31.18 -12.65 11.25
C GLU A 59 -30.69 -12.91 9.82
N ILE A 60 -31.50 -13.57 8.99
CA ILE A 60 -31.19 -13.81 7.57
C ILE A 60 -30.94 -12.48 6.83
N VAL A 61 -31.84 -11.51 6.97
CA VAL A 61 -31.70 -10.20 6.31
C VAL A 61 -30.47 -9.43 6.81
N ALA A 62 -30.16 -9.52 8.10
CA ALA A 62 -28.96 -8.89 8.66
C ALA A 62 -27.68 -9.51 8.10
N GLN A 63 -27.61 -10.84 8.03
CA GLN A 63 -26.46 -11.56 7.47
C GLN A 63 -26.28 -11.26 5.99
N TYR A 64 -27.34 -11.33 5.19
CA TYR A 64 -27.32 -10.99 3.77
C TYR A 64 -26.81 -9.56 3.51
N ASN A 65 -27.29 -8.57 4.28
CA ASN A 65 -26.85 -7.18 4.11
C ASN A 65 -25.37 -6.96 4.47
N LEU A 66 -24.85 -7.69 5.47
CA LEU A 66 -23.42 -7.65 5.81
C LEU A 66 -22.56 -8.25 4.70
N GLU A 67 -23.01 -9.34 4.10
CA GLU A 67 -22.33 -10.01 2.99
C GLU A 67 -22.31 -9.15 1.72
N VAL A 68 -23.44 -8.53 1.36
CA VAL A 68 -23.53 -7.58 0.24
C VAL A 68 -22.64 -6.36 0.45
N ALA A 69 -22.57 -5.83 1.67
CA ALA A 69 -21.71 -4.70 2.02
C ALA A 69 -20.22 -5.04 1.89
N HIS A 70 -19.83 -6.30 2.12
CA HIS A 70 -18.47 -6.78 1.94
C HIS A 70 -18.14 -7.10 0.46
N ASN A 71 -19.09 -7.62 -0.30
CA ASN A 71 -18.82 -8.19 -1.63
C ASN A 71 -18.99 -7.21 -2.82
N HIS A 72 -19.55 -6.01 -2.62
CA HIS A 72 -19.69 -5.00 -3.69
C HIS A 72 -18.98 -3.67 -3.37
N PRO A 73 -17.66 -3.54 -3.63
CA PRO A 73 -16.99 -2.26 -3.54
C PRO A 73 -17.57 -1.29 -4.58
N SER A 74 -18.31 -0.27 -4.13
CA SER A 74 -18.86 0.74 -5.04
C SER A 74 -17.75 1.44 -5.82
N MET A 75 -18.05 1.87 -7.05
CA MET A 75 -17.12 2.67 -7.88
C MET A 75 -16.56 3.88 -7.10
N LYS A 76 -17.36 4.51 -6.23
CA LYS A 76 -16.92 5.63 -5.38
C LYS A 76 -15.88 5.20 -4.35
N THR A 77 -16.00 4.00 -3.79
CA THR A 77 -15.06 3.43 -2.82
C THR A 77 -13.73 3.13 -3.50
N ILE A 78 -13.77 2.52 -4.69
CA ILE A 78 -12.58 2.23 -5.50
C ILE A 78 -11.89 3.52 -5.93
N LEU A 79 -12.63 4.51 -6.46
CA LEU A 79 -12.07 5.80 -6.85
C LEU A 79 -11.45 6.55 -5.66
N ARG A 80 -12.11 6.53 -4.49
CA ARG A 80 -11.55 7.14 -3.27
C ARG A 80 -10.27 6.44 -2.83
N ALA A 81 -10.24 5.10 -2.86
CA ALA A 81 -9.05 4.33 -2.52
C ALA A 81 -7.89 4.59 -3.50
N SER A 82 -8.17 4.64 -4.80
CA SER A 82 -7.18 4.98 -5.83
C SER A 82 -6.66 6.41 -5.66
N PHE A 83 -7.54 7.38 -5.40
CA PHE A 83 -7.11 8.77 -5.16
C PHE A 83 -6.26 8.88 -3.89
N ALA A 84 -6.65 8.20 -2.81
CA ALA A 84 -5.85 8.13 -1.59
C ALA A 84 -4.47 7.49 -1.83
N ALA A 85 -4.41 6.41 -2.61
CA ALA A 85 -3.15 5.76 -2.97
C ALA A 85 -2.25 6.69 -3.81
N ILE A 86 -2.81 7.38 -4.80
CA ILE A 86 -2.08 8.36 -5.62
C ILE A 86 -1.60 9.53 -4.75
N SER A 87 -2.47 10.09 -3.91
CA SER A 87 -2.13 11.18 -2.99
C SER A 87 -1.01 10.77 -2.03
N LEU A 88 -1.07 9.56 -1.47
CA LEU A 88 -0.02 9.04 -0.59
C LEU A 88 1.30 8.86 -1.34
N SER A 89 1.26 8.34 -2.56
CA SER A 89 2.45 8.21 -3.42
C SER A 89 3.06 9.56 -3.76
N MET A 90 2.24 10.56 -4.13
CA MET A 90 2.69 11.91 -4.44
C MET A 90 3.25 12.62 -3.21
N PHE A 91 2.62 12.44 -2.05
CA PHE A 91 3.12 12.94 -0.78
C PHE A 91 4.50 12.34 -0.47
N ASN A 92 4.65 11.02 -0.58
CA ASN A 92 5.94 10.35 -0.37
C ASN A 92 7.03 10.85 -1.35
N LEU A 93 6.66 11.08 -2.60
CA LEU A 93 7.60 11.57 -3.62
C LEU A 93 8.10 13.00 -3.31
N ILE A 94 7.23 13.89 -2.86
CA ILE A 94 7.64 15.26 -2.54
C ILE A 94 8.39 15.32 -1.21
N PHE A 95 7.86 14.69 -0.16
CA PHE A 95 8.36 14.87 1.21
C PHE A 95 9.52 13.95 1.59
N VAL A 96 9.65 12.78 0.93
CA VAL A 96 10.75 11.84 1.21
C VAL A 96 11.77 11.89 0.07
N LEU A 97 11.34 11.68 -1.17
CA LEU A 97 12.26 11.64 -2.31
C LEU A 97 12.84 13.03 -2.63
N GLY A 98 12.06 14.10 -2.53
CA GLY A 98 12.52 15.47 -2.80
C GLY A 98 13.76 15.86 -1.97
N PRO A 99 13.68 15.85 -0.62
CA PRO A 99 14.83 16.13 0.24
C PRO A 99 15.99 15.16 0.04
N PHE A 100 15.70 13.87 -0.20
CA PHE A 100 16.73 12.87 -0.48
C PHE A 100 17.55 13.24 -1.72
N VAL A 101 16.89 13.56 -2.84
CA VAL A 101 17.55 13.98 -4.07
C VAL A 101 18.32 15.28 -3.84
N ALA A 102 17.71 16.28 -3.18
CA ALA A 102 18.35 17.56 -2.91
C ALA A 102 19.67 17.41 -2.12
N ILE A 103 19.70 16.51 -1.13
CA ILE A 103 20.89 16.23 -0.33
C ILE A 103 21.94 15.47 -1.17
N MET A 104 21.54 14.52 -2.01
CA MET A 104 22.46 13.68 -2.79
C MET A 104 23.09 14.42 -3.99
N VAL A 105 22.45 15.48 -4.50
CA VAL A 105 23.00 16.28 -5.62
C VAL A 105 24.37 16.88 -5.29
N ILE A 106 24.59 17.30 -4.04
CA ILE A 106 25.83 17.96 -3.63
C ILE A 106 27.04 17.02 -3.73
N PRO A 107 27.09 15.85 -3.05
CA PRO A 107 28.23 14.94 -3.16
C PRO A 107 28.42 14.39 -4.58
N ILE A 108 27.34 14.15 -5.33
CA ILE A 108 27.42 13.65 -6.70
C ILE A 108 28.02 14.70 -7.63
N SER A 109 27.55 15.95 -7.58
CA SER A 109 28.11 17.02 -8.41
C SER A 109 29.60 17.26 -8.09
N LEU A 110 29.97 17.24 -6.80
CA LEU A 110 31.36 17.35 -6.37
C LEU A 110 32.22 16.20 -6.88
N ALA A 111 31.68 14.97 -6.89
CA ALA A 111 32.37 13.81 -7.44
C ALA A 111 32.59 13.94 -8.96
N ILE A 112 31.58 14.39 -9.72
CA ILE A 112 31.68 14.61 -11.17
C ILE A 112 32.76 15.65 -11.47
N VAL A 113 32.74 16.80 -10.78
CA VAL A 113 33.76 17.84 -10.93
C VAL A 113 35.15 17.30 -10.57
N SER A 114 35.27 16.51 -9.50
CA SER A 114 36.55 15.92 -9.10
C SER A 114 37.15 15.03 -10.19
N ILE A 115 36.31 14.20 -10.84
CA ILE A 115 36.73 13.31 -11.92
C ILE A 115 37.18 14.13 -13.14
N ALA A 116 36.41 15.16 -13.51
CA ALA A 116 36.77 16.04 -14.62
C ALA A 116 38.12 16.72 -14.41
N LEU A 117 38.41 17.17 -13.19
CA LEU A 117 39.70 17.79 -12.84
C LEU A 117 40.85 16.79 -12.88
N ILE A 118 40.65 15.56 -12.37
CA ILE A 118 41.67 14.50 -12.41
C ILE A 118 41.97 14.09 -13.86
N LEU A 119 40.95 14.04 -14.72
CA LEU A 119 41.10 13.70 -16.14
C LEU A 119 41.59 14.86 -17.01
N SER A 120 41.60 16.09 -16.49
CA SER A 120 41.99 17.28 -17.23
C SER A 120 43.36 17.19 -17.94
N PRO A 121 44.42 16.55 -17.39
CA PRO A 121 45.68 16.41 -18.10
C PRO A 121 45.58 15.50 -19.32
N LEU A 122 44.78 14.43 -19.23
CA LEU A 122 44.57 13.49 -20.33
C LEU A 122 43.76 14.16 -21.45
N LEU A 123 42.72 14.91 -21.09
CA LEU A 123 41.91 15.69 -22.03
C LEU A 123 42.76 16.70 -22.80
N LEU A 124 43.60 17.46 -22.09
CA LEU A 124 44.49 18.43 -22.71
C LEU A 124 45.54 17.76 -23.61
N LEU A 125 46.09 16.62 -23.18
CA LEU A 125 47.06 15.85 -23.98
C LEU A 125 46.44 15.35 -25.29
N ILE A 126 45.18 14.93 -25.28
CA ILE A 126 44.45 14.52 -26.49
C ILE A 126 44.23 15.72 -27.43
N GLN A 127 43.91 16.89 -26.87
CA GLN A 127 43.62 18.09 -27.65
C GLN A 127 44.87 18.70 -28.29
N GLU A 128 45.93 18.87 -27.50
CA GLU A 128 47.11 19.68 -27.88
C GLU A 128 48.34 18.82 -28.21
N GLY A 129 48.32 17.53 -27.89
CA GLY A 129 49.49 16.65 -27.97
C GLY A 129 50.64 17.09 -27.06
N PHE A 130 51.85 16.63 -27.37
CA PHE A 130 53.08 17.07 -26.68
C PHE A 130 53.60 18.42 -27.21
N SER A 131 52.74 19.42 -27.26
CA SER A 131 53.07 20.78 -27.71
C SER A 131 53.76 21.61 -26.62
N SER A 132 54.37 22.74 -27.00
CA SER A 132 54.89 23.71 -26.02
C SER A 132 53.78 24.28 -25.13
N ALA A 133 52.57 24.45 -25.67
CA ALA A 133 51.40 24.88 -24.90
C ALA A 133 51.02 23.87 -23.81
N PHE A 134 51.07 22.56 -24.10
CA PHE A 134 50.84 21.50 -23.11
C PHE A 134 51.83 21.60 -21.95
N TRP A 135 53.13 21.79 -22.23
CA TRP A 135 54.15 21.91 -21.19
C TRP A 135 53.97 23.17 -20.32
N ILE A 136 53.59 24.29 -20.93
CA ILE A 136 53.30 25.54 -20.19
C ILE A 136 52.08 25.35 -19.25
N GLN A 137 51.04 24.65 -19.72
CA GLN A 137 49.81 24.43 -18.95
C GLN A 137 49.92 23.29 -17.92
N SER A 138 50.91 22.41 -18.05
CA SER A 138 51.12 21.25 -17.17
C SER A 138 51.27 21.63 -15.70
N PHE A 139 51.86 22.80 -15.40
CA PHE A 139 51.98 23.29 -14.02
C PHE A 139 50.62 23.53 -13.37
N LEU A 140 49.67 24.12 -14.11
CA LEU A 140 48.30 24.34 -13.65
C LEU A 140 47.53 23.02 -13.50
N LEU A 141 47.75 22.08 -14.43
CA LEU A 141 47.10 20.78 -14.44
C LEU A 141 47.44 19.93 -13.20
N ILE A 142 48.66 20.01 -12.69
CA ILE A 142 49.04 19.35 -11.42
C ILE A 142 48.17 19.88 -10.28
N GLY A 143 47.90 21.19 -10.26
CA GLY A 143 47.00 21.82 -9.30
C GLY A 143 45.56 21.30 -9.42
N TYR A 144 45.05 21.14 -10.65
CA TYR A 144 43.73 20.56 -10.88
C TYR A 144 43.61 19.12 -10.43
N VAL A 145 44.63 18.28 -10.69
CA VAL A 145 44.65 16.90 -10.20
C VAL A 145 44.65 16.86 -8.67
N GLY A 146 45.47 17.69 -8.01
CA GLY A 146 45.50 17.78 -6.55
C GLY A 146 44.16 18.23 -5.95
N LEU A 147 43.55 19.27 -6.53
CA LEU A 147 42.23 19.75 -6.11
C LEU A 147 41.15 18.68 -6.36
N GLY A 148 41.22 17.99 -7.49
CA GLY A 148 40.36 16.85 -7.80
C GLY A 148 40.42 15.76 -6.74
N MET A 149 41.62 15.32 -6.33
CA MET A 149 41.78 14.32 -5.28
C MET A 149 41.16 14.76 -3.94
N ILE A 150 41.37 16.03 -3.55
CA ILE A 150 40.78 16.59 -2.32
C ILE A 150 39.25 16.58 -2.42
N LEU A 151 38.68 16.98 -3.57
CA LEU A 151 37.24 16.97 -3.81
C LEU A 151 36.67 15.55 -3.81
N THR A 152 37.40 14.55 -4.31
CA THR A 152 36.99 13.15 -4.23
C THR A 152 36.90 12.67 -2.78
N VAL A 153 37.91 12.96 -1.95
CA VAL A 153 37.84 12.61 -0.51
C VAL A 153 36.70 13.36 0.18
N GLY A 154 36.51 14.63 -0.15
CA GLY A 154 35.41 15.45 0.34
C GLY A 154 34.04 14.90 -0.03
N SER A 155 33.84 14.49 -1.28
CA SER A 155 32.57 13.94 -1.76
C SER A 155 32.23 12.60 -1.09
N LEU A 156 33.21 11.73 -0.88
CA LEU A 156 33.02 10.46 -0.17
C LEU A 156 32.61 10.68 1.30
N LYS A 157 33.25 11.62 1.99
CA LYS A 157 32.86 11.98 3.37
C LYS A 157 31.46 12.60 3.44
N LEU A 158 31.12 13.45 2.49
CA LEU A 158 29.77 14.00 2.38
C LEU A 158 28.73 12.89 2.12
N LEU A 159 29.05 11.91 1.27
CA LEU A 159 28.17 10.78 1.02
C LEU A 159 27.93 9.95 2.29
N GLN A 160 28.97 9.72 3.10
CA GLN A 160 28.84 9.07 4.41
C GLN A 160 27.96 9.87 5.37
N LEU A 161 28.11 11.20 5.40
CA LEU A 161 27.25 12.07 6.20
C LEU A 161 25.78 11.97 5.73
N CYS A 162 25.53 11.99 4.43
CA CYS A 162 24.20 11.85 3.86
C CYS A 162 23.58 10.51 4.26
N TYR A 163 24.33 9.41 4.15
CA TYR A 163 23.89 8.09 4.60
C TYR A 163 23.53 8.08 6.09
N ALA A 164 24.36 8.67 6.95
CA ALA A 164 24.08 8.76 8.38
C ALA A 164 22.80 9.56 8.68
N LEU A 165 22.57 10.67 7.97
CA LEU A 165 21.35 11.47 8.10
C LEU A 165 20.10 10.70 7.67
N ILE A 166 20.18 9.92 6.59
CA ILE A 166 19.07 9.08 6.12
C ILE A 166 18.72 8.01 7.16
N ILE A 167 19.73 7.30 7.67
CA ILE A 167 19.51 6.28 8.71
C ILE A 167 18.88 6.90 9.97
N ARG A 168 19.34 8.10 10.37
CA ARG A 168 18.75 8.84 11.49
C ARG A 168 17.29 9.23 11.22
N TYR A 169 16.97 9.68 10.01
CA TYR A 169 15.60 10.00 9.60
C TYR A 169 14.68 8.76 9.59
N LEU A 170 15.17 7.64 9.06
CA LEU A 170 14.42 6.38 9.04
C LEU A 170 14.16 5.87 10.46
N ASN A 171 15.17 5.86 11.32
CA ASN A 171 15.02 5.47 12.72
C ASN A 171 14.07 6.40 13.49
N PHE A 172 14.12 7.71 13.23
CA PHE A 172 13.17 8.66 13.82
C PHE A 172 11.72 8.35 13.41
N ASN A 173 11.46 8.11 12.12
CA ASN A 173 10.13 7.74 11.66
C ASN A 173 9.66 6.40 12.24
N LEU A 174 10.53 5.38 12.26
CA LEU A 174 10.22 4.08 12.87
C LEU A 174 9.89 4.21 14.36
N ASN A 175 10.61 5.06 15.09
CA ASN A 175 10.35 5.31 16.51
C ASN A 175 9.03 6.04 16.76
N ILE A 176 8.61 6.96 15.87
CA ILE A 176 7.28 7.59 15.96
C ILE A 176 6.16 6.57 15.74
N VAL A 177 6.30 5.72 14.72
CA VAL A 177 5.28 4.71 14.39
C VAL A 177 5.18 3.65 15.50
N ARG A 178 6.31 3.23 16.08
CA ARG A 178 6.35 2.29 17.21
C ARG A 178 5.95 2.92 18.55
N GLY A 179 6.27 4.20 18.75
CA GLY A 179 5.96 4.96 19.97
C GLY A 179 4.51 5.44 20.07
N GLY A 180 3.72 5.33 18.99
CA GLY A 180 2.27 5.58 19.00
C GLY A 180 1.41 4.37 19.41
N GLN A 181 2.04 3.26 19.81
CA GLN A 181 1.36 2.06 20.33
C GLN A 181 1.49 1.89 21.87
N ALA A 182 1.94 2.92 22.58
CA ALA A 182 2.05 2.95 24.04
C ALA A 182 1.08 3.98 24.65
#